data_AF-A0A0G1WYC4-F1
#
_entry.id   AF-A0A0G1WYC4-F1
#
_cell.length_a   1.000
_cell.length_b   1.000
_cell.length_c   1.000
_cell.angle_alpha   90.00
_cell.angle_beta   90.00
_cell.angle_gamma   90.00
#
_symmetry.space_group_name_H-M   'P 1'
#
loop_
_entity.id
_entity.type
_entity.pdbx_description
1 polymer ?
#
loop_
_entity_poly.entity_id
_entity_poly.type
_entity_poly.pdbx_seq_one_letter_code
_entity_poly.pdbx_strand_id
1 'polypeptide(L)'
;MKLKKQIAISLAAVLILTTAGTFNQVQGQTESQQVNLTVQLSVCGNEIGEGGEDCDGTDLKGQSCEDLGYAGGTLSCTIACDFETDLCISPSPTPTPSATPTSTITPTPTVTPTPTSGPIIAEAGLSASSGTTTATATPTVVPSPESPIEPKLPSPLRLFDLRGIGRILYEDLPTVVAMWVEEWRNMQEIENCDMNNDKRCDLKDFSILMFYVER
;
A
#
# COMPACT_ATOMS: atom_id res chain seq x y z
N MET A 1 95.28 11.84 -0.46
CA MET A 1 94.43 11.79 0.76
C MET A 1 93.44 12.96 0.91
N LYS A 2 93.67 14.16 0.34
CA LYS A 2 92.75 15.32 0.52
C LYS A 2 91.38 15.21 -0.17
N LEU A 3 91.28 14.51 -1.31
CA LEU A 3 90.02 14.36 -2.05
C LEU A 3 88.99 13.44 -1.37
N LYS A 4 89.44 12.31 -0.79
CA LYS A 4 88.59 11.39 -0.02
C LYS A 4 88.03 12.04 1.26
N LYS A 5 88.78 12.95 1.88
CA LYS A 5 88.35 13.69 3.08
C LYS A 5 87.27 14.73 2.75
N GLN A 6 87.36 15.43 1.61
CA GLN A 6 86.32 16.36 1.16
C GLN A 6 85.01 15.68 0.77
N ILE A 7 85.08 14.50 0.13
CA ILE A 7 83.89 13.71 -0.24
C ILE A 7 83.19 13.19 1.02
N ALA A 8 83.96 12.70 2.01
CA ALA A 8 83.41 12.23 3.28
C ALA A 8 82.75 13.35 4.11
N ILE A 9 83.34 14.56 4.12
CA ILE A 9 82.77 15.73 4.81
C ILE A 9 81.48 16.20 4.12
N SER A 10 81.43 16.14 2.78
CA SER A 10 80.24 16.53 2.02
C SER A 10 79.08 15.54 2.19
N LEU A 11 79.37 14.23 2.21
CA LEU A 11 78.36 13.20 2.47
C LEU A 11 77.80 13.29 3.90
N ALA A 12 78.66 13.56 4.89
CA ALA A 12 78.22 13.76 6.27
C ALA A 12 77.37 15.03 6.43
N ALA A 13 77.73 16.13 5.76
CA ALA A 13 76.96 17.38 5.80
C ALA A 13 75.57 17.22 5.15
N VAL A 14 75.47 16.51 4.02
CA VAL A 14 74.19 16.21 3.35
C VAL A 14 73.30 15.30 4.19
N LEU A 15 73.88 14.34 4.92
CA LEU A 15 73.11 13.45 5.80
C LEU A 15 72.48 14.21 6.99
N ILE A 16 73.19 15.19 7.56
CA ILE A 16 72.73 15.98 8.72
C ILE A 16 71.63 17.00 8.33
N LEU A 17 71.63 17.49 7.08
CA LEU A 17 70.60 18.41 6.57
C LEU A 17 69.23 17.73 6.33
N THR A 18 69.15 16.40 6.30
CA THR A 18 67.87 15.68 6.14
C THR A 18 67.16 15.37 7.45
N THR A 19 67.82 15.50 8.59
CA THR A 19 67.22 15.21 9.91
C THR A 19 66.71 16.45 10.66
N ALA A 20 66.81 17.64 10.06
CA ALA A 20 66.34 18.90 10.64
C ALA A 20 65.21 19.57 9.82
N GLY A 21 64.52 18.80 8.98
CA GLY A 21 63.23 19.21 8.43
C GLY A 21 62.21 19.25 9.56
N THR A 22 61.87 20.44 10.03
CA THR A 22 60.79 20.67 11.00
C THR A 22 59.51 20.04 10.48
N PHE A 23 59.10 18.93 11.11
CA PHE A 23 57.76 18.39 10.98
C PHE A 23 56.80 19.42 11.59
N ASN A 24 56.25 20.31 10.76
CA ASN A 24 55.06 21.05 11.10
C ASN A 24 53.94 20.01 11.25
N GLN A 25 53.67 19.62 12.49
CA GLN A 25 52.48 18.86 12.82
C GLN A 25 51.29 19.79 12.56
N VAL A 26 50.70 19.71 11.37
CA VAL A 26 49.29 20.08 11.21
C VAL A 26 48.56 19.05 12.06
N GLN A 27 48.20 19.44 13.29
CA GLN A 27 47.26 18.67 14.07
C GLN A 27 45.94 18.72 13.31
N GLY A 28 45.73 17.77 12.41
CA GLY A 28 44.42 17.47 11.90
C GLY A 28 43.61 17.00 13.09
N GLN A 29 42.90 17.92 13.74
CA GLN A 29 41.89 17.58 14.74
C GLN A 29 40.84 16.74 14.01
N THR A 30 41.02 15.43 14.03
CA THR A 30 39.94 14.50 13.72
C THR A 30 39.12 14.43 15.00
N GLU A 31 38.34 15.49 15.24
CA GLU A 31 37.23 15.39 16.17
C GLU A 31 36.30 14.32 15.58
N SER A 32 36.35 13.14 16.18
CA SER A 32 35.40 12.08 15.90
C SER A 32 34.06 12.54 16.48
N GLN A 33 33.38 13.43 15.76
CA GLN A 33 32.02 13.81 16.05
C GLN A 33 31.16 12.58 15.70
N GLN A 34 31.01 11.68 16.66
CA GLN A 34 30.06 10.59 16.55
C GLN A 34 28.66 11.22 16.55
N VAL A 35 28.10 11.37 15.36
CA VAL A 35 26.70 11.72 15.19
C VAL A 35 25.93 10.40 15.38
N ASN A 36 25.37 10.21 16.58
CA ASN A 36 24.56 9.04 16.87
C ASN A 36 23.17 9.25 16.25
N LEU A 37 22.97 8.74 15.03
CA LEU A 37 21.65 8.71 14.39
C LEU A 37 20.92 7.44 14.80
N THR A 38 19.81 7.60 15.51
CA THR A 38 18.87 6.50 15.74
C THR A 38 17.83 6.54 14.63
N VAL A 39 17.79 5.48 13.81
CA VAL A 39 16.74 5.28 12.82
C VAL A 39 15.60 4.53 13.52
N GLN A 40 14.44 5.18 13.66
CA GLN A 40 13.21 4.51 14.05
C GLN A 40 12.54 3.98 12.78
N LEU A 41 12.46 2.65 12.65
CA LEU A 41 11.61 2.00 11.65
C LEU A 41 10.19 1.93 12.24
N SER A 42 9.24 2.62 11.61
CA SER A 42 7.81 2.41 11.83
C SER A 42 7.36 1.14 11.08
N VAL A 43 6.52 0.31 11.70
CA VAL A 43 6.01 -0.93 11.10
C VAL A 43 4.49 -0.95 11.13
N CYS A 44 3.88 -0.67 9.97
CA CYS A 44 2.44 -0.67 9.84
C CYS A 44 1.83 -2.08 9.98
N GLY A 45 0.70 -2.15 10.69
CA GLY A 45 -0.03 -3.38 11.02
C GLY A 45 0.46 -4.06 12.30
N ASN A 46 1.18 -3.35 13.18
CA ASN A 46 1.64 -3.87 14.47
C ASN A 46 0.77 -3.42 15.66
N GLU A 47 -0.36 -2.74 15.39
CA GLU A 47 -1.31 -2.19 16.37
C GLU A 47 -0.73 -1.08 17.28
N ILE A 48 0.40 -0.47 16.90
CA ILE A 48 1.07 0.60 17.63
C ILE A 48 1.36 1.74 16.67
N GLY A 49 0.67 2.87 16.83
CA GLY A 49 0.90 4.05 15.99
C GLY A 49 2.24 4.70 16.35
N GLU A 50 3.31 4.39 15.64
CA GLU A 50 4.67 4.79 16.00
C GLU A 50 5.43 5.55 14.90
N GLY A 51 6.39 6.37 15.30
CA GLY A 51 7.20 7.17 14.39
C GLY A 51 6.35 8.01 13.43
N GLY A 52 6.49 7.74 12.12
CA GLY A 52 5.87 8.49 11.03
C GLY A 52 4.48 8.05 10.60
N GLU A 53 3.86 7.06 11.26
CA GLU A 53 2.50 6.61 10.95
C GLU A 53 1.45 7.59 11.50
N ASP A 54 0.34 7.76 10.79
CA ASP A 54 -0.78 8.55 11.30
C ASP A 54 -1.57 7.74 12.35
N CYS A 55 -1.70 6.42 12.13
CA CYS A 55 -2.33 5.46 13.02
C CYS A 55 -1.82 4.04 12.74
N ASP A 56 -2.13 3.06 13.60
CA ASP A 56 -1.98 1.64 13.30
C ASP A 56 -3.10 0.81 13.94
N GLY A 57 -3.91 0.15 13.11
CA GLY A 57 -5.01 -0.68 13.56
C GLY A 57 -6.00 0.10 14.42
N THR A 58 -6.05 -0.19 15.72
CA THR A 58 -6.89 0.52 16.70
C THR A 58 -6.19 1.68 17.39
N ASP A 59 -4.86 1.80 17.27
CA ASP A 59 -4.12 2.94 17.80
C ASP A 59 -4.22 4.11 16.83
N LEU A 60 -5.20 4.96 17.06
CA LEU A 60 -5.44 6.18 16.27
C LEU A 60 -4.62 7.38 16.77
N LYS A 61 -3.62 7.17 17.64
CA LYS A 61 -2.87 8.25 18.34
C LYS A 61 -3.78 9.25 19.06
N GLY A 62 -4.93 8.78 19.52
CA GLY A 62 -5.95 9.60 20.16
C GLY A 62 -6.68 10.59 19.24
N GLN A 63 -6.52 10.46 17.91
CA GLN A 63 -7.30 11.24 16.94
C GLN A 63 -8.71 10.67 16.77
N SER A 64 -9.63 11.55 16.41
CA SER A 64 -11.01 11.24 16.06
C SER A 64 -11.43 11.97 14.78
N CYS A 65 -12.58 11.60 14.22
CA CYS A 65 -13.17 12.35 13.10
C CYS A 65 -13.35 13.84 13.45
N GLU A 66 -13.70 14.17 14.69
CA GLU A 66 -13.90 15.55 15.14
C GLU A 66 -12.58 16.34 15.13
N ASP A 67 -11.47 15.71 15.52
CA ASP A 67 -10.14 16.34 15.48
C ASP A 67 -9.67 16.63 14.04
N LEU A 68 -10.10 15.82 13.08
CA LEU A 68 -9.85 15.99 11.65
C LEU A 68 -10.83 16.97 10.97
N GLY A 69 -11.75 17.59 11.73
CA GLY A 69 -12.66 18.62 11.24
C GLY A 69 -14.01 18.11 10.72
N TYR A 70 -14.35 16.84 10.98
CA TYR A 70 -15.66 16.28 10.71
C TYR A 70 -16.63 16.57 11.87
N ALA A 71 -17.95 16.41 11.64
CA ALA A 71 -18.95 16.64 12.69
C ALA A 71 -19.12 15.45 13.66
N GLY A 72 -18.47 14.33 13.39
CA GLY A 72 -18.55 13.09 14.15
C GLY A 72 -18.24 11.88 13.28
N GLY A 73 -18.58 10.68 13.76
CA GLY A 73 -18.40 9.42 13.05
C GLY A 73 -17.35 8.51 13.70
N THR A 74 -16.85 7.54 12.94
CA THR A 74 -15.82 6.60 13.40
C THR A 74 -14.59 6.75 12.51
N LEU A 75 -13.46 7.07 13.13
CA LEU A 75 -12.17 7.12 12.45
C LEU A 75 -11.56 5.72 12.45
N SER A 76 -11.06 5.25 11.32
CA SER A 76 -10.32 3.98 11.21
C SER A 76 -8.93 4.22 10.63
N CYS A 77 -8.11 3.18 10.67
CA CYS A 77 -6.78 3.18 10.10
C CYS A 77 -6.72 2.27 8.87
N THR A 78 -6.17 2.78 7.77
CA THR A 78 -5.96 1.98 6.56
C THR A 78 -4.80 0.99 6.75
N ILE A 79 -4.69 0.01 5.86
CA ILE A 79 -3.51 -0.89 5.79
C ILE A 79 -2.19 -0.18 5.43
N ALA A 80 -2.27 1.09 5.02
CA ALA A 80 -1.12 1.94 4.73
C ALA A 80 -0.75 2.83 5.93
N CYS A 81 -1.44 2.70 7.07
CA CYS A 81 -1.26 3.51 8.27
C CYS A 81 -1.59 5.01 8.09
N ASP A 82 -2.45 5.30 7.13
CA ASP A 82 -3.12 6.58 6.96
C ASP A 82 -4.52 6.56 7.61
N PHE A 83 -4.98 7.73 8.06
CA PHE A 83 -6.37 7.88 8.55
C PHE A 83 -7.39 7.62 7.45
N GLU A 84 -8.37 6.77 7.75
CA GLU A 84 -9.51 6.50 6.89
C GLU A 84 -10.75 7.25 7.39
N THR A 85 -11.25 8.17 6.57
CA THR A 85 -12.33 9.10 6.95
C THR A 85 -13.67 8.79 6.30
N ASP A 86 -13.78 7.64 5.62
CA ASP A 86 -15.01 7.22 4.91
C ASP A 86 -16.21 7.03 5.86
N LEU A 87 -15.94 6.69 7.12
CA LEU A 87 -16.95 6.58 8.18
C LEU A 87 -17.08 7.85 9.03
N CYS A 88 -16.37 8.92 8.68
CA CYS A 88 -16.56 10.23 9.27
C CYS A 88 -17.76 10.96 8.65
N ILE A 89 -18.50 11.66 9.49
CA ILE A 89 -19.70 12.41 9.09
C ILE A 89 -19.26 13.81 8.70
N SER A 90 -19.38 14.16 7.42
CA SER A 90 -19.10 15.53 6.96
C SER A 90 -19.97 16.54 7.72
N PRO A 91 -19.43 17.73 8.05
CA PRO A 91 -20.26 18.78 8.61
C PRO A 91 -21.35 19.12 7.60
N SER A 92 -22.62 18.91 7.99
CA SER A 92 -23.75 19.42 7.22
C SER A 92 -23.53 20.91 7.04
N PRO A 93 -23.74 21.48 5.84
CA PRO A 93 -23.75 22.93 5.71
C PRO A 93 -24.81 23.43 6.69
N THR A 94 -24.37 24.12 7.74
CA THR A 94 -25.26 24.89 8.61
C THR A 94 -26.13 25.70 7.65
N PRO A 95 -27.47 25.58 7.68
CA PRO A 95 -28.30 26.43 6.86
C PRO A 95 -27.87 27.85 7.20
N THR A 96 -27.24 28.54 6.24
CA THR A 96 -26.99 29.97 6.35
C THR A 96 -28.31 30.56 6.81
N PRO A 97 -28.36 31.33 7.91
CA PRO A 97 -29.62 31.85 8.41
C PRO A 97 -30.33 32.54 7.25
N SER A 98 -31.34 31.85 6.71
CA SER A 98 -32.20 32.39 5.67
C SER A 98 -32.85 33.58 6.34
N ALA A 99 -32.62 34.78 5.78
CA ALA A 99 -33.12 36.01 6.36
C ALA A 99 -34.58 35.80 6.76
N THR A 100 -34.85 35.93 8.06
CA THR A 100 -36.18 35.80 8.64
C THR A 100 -37.17 36.56 7.76
N PRO A 101 -38.10 35.89 7.03
CA PRO A 101 -39.14 36.63 6.34
C PRO A 101 -39.95 37.33 7.44
N THR A 102 -39.95 38.65 7.38
CA THR A 102 -40.77 39.50 8.24
C THR A 102 -42.20 38.98 8.19
N SER A 103 -42.75 38.59 9.34
CA SER A 103 -44.10 38.07 9.50
C SER A 103 -45.11 38.98 8.81
N THR A 104 -45.56 38.58 7.62
CA THR A 104 -46.76 39.14 7.01
C THR A 104 -47.94 38.38 7.57
N ILE A 105 -48.67 39.04 8.46
CA ILE A 105 -49.95 38.61 9.02
C ILE A 105 -50.89 38.14 7.90
N THR A 106 -51.00 36.82 7.76
CA THR A 106 -51.97 36.17 6.87
C THR A 106 -53.21 35.80 7.71
N PRO A 107 -54.41 36.29 7.38
CA PRO A 107 -55.61 35.96 8.14
C PRO A 107 -56.03 34.50 7.88
N THR A 108 -56.19 33.78 9.00
CA THR A 108 -56.83 32.47 9.13
C THR A 108 -58.18 32.40 8.42
N PRO A 109 -58.48 31.29 7.73
CA PRO A 109 -59.75 30.65 7.99
C PRO A 109 -59.69 29.13 8.17
N THR A 110 -60.45 28.71 9.18
CA THR A 110 -61.37 27.56 9.18
C THR A 110 -60.78 26.15 9.36
N VAL A 111 -60.85 25.72 10.62
CA VAL A 111 -60.92 24.33 11.04
C VAL A 111 -62.12 23.61 10.41
N THR A 112 -61.90 22.41 9.88
CA THR A 112 -62.96 21.44 9.58
C THR A 112 -62.51 20.06 10.08
N PRO A 113 -63.34 19.34 10.86
CA PRO A 113 -62.91 18.18 11.63
C PRO A 113 -62.86 16.88 10.82
N THR A 114 -61.86 16.07 11.19
CA THR A 114 -61.62 14.66 10.91
C THR A 114 -62.80 13.75 11.27
N PRO A 115 -63.12 12.73 10.46
CA PRO A 115 -63.78 11.52 10.92
C PRO A 115 -62.81 10.33 11.06
N THR A 116 -63.04 9.64 12.17
CA THR A 116 -62.42 8.43 12.74
C THR A 116 -62.79 7.13 12.02
N SER A 117 -61.96 6.09 12.25
CA SER A 117 -62.20 4.63 12.13
C SER A 117 -61.64 3.99 10.85
N GLY A 118 -60.91 2.87 10.87
CA GLY A 118 -60.59 1.89 11.91
C GLY A 118 -59.55 0.87 11.37
N PRO A 119 -59.23 -0.20 12.13
CA PRO A 119 -58.19 -1.17 11.80
C PRO A 119 -58.73 -2.37 10.99
N ILE A 120 -57.94 -2.90 10.06
CA ILE A 120 -58.24 -4.19 9.39
C ILE A 120 -56.97 -5.04 9.22
N ILE A 121 -57.20 -6.34 9.28
CA ILE A 121 -56.34 -7.47 9.65
C ILE A 121 -55.56 -8.03 8.44
N ALA A 122 -54.52 -8.79 8.77
CA ALA A 122 -53.67 -9.70 7.97
C ALA A 122 -54.34 -10.44 6.79
N GLU A 123 -53.52 -10.89 5.82
CA GLU A 123 -53.43 -12.32 5.42
C GLU A 123 -52.17 -12.60 4.57
N ALA A 124 -51.65 -13.82 4.75
CA ALA A 124 -50.52 -14.42 4.04
C ALA A 124 -50.96 -15.01 2.69
N GLY A 125 -50.05 -15.04 1.70
CA GLY A 125 -50.31 -15.61 0.38
C GLY A 125 -49.08 -16.34 -0.17
N LEU A 126 -48.98 -17.61 0.21
CA LEU A 126 -48.08 -18.63 -0.32
C LEU A 126 -48.50 -18.99 -1.76
N SER A 127 -47.58 -19.08 -2.71
CA SER A 127 -47.87 -19.73 -3.98
C SER A 127 -46.64 -20.47 -4.52
N ALA A 128 -46.57 -21.76 -4.16
CA ALA A 128 -45.77 -22.75 -4.85
C ALA A 128 -46.43 -23.06 -6.20
N SER A 129 -45.66 -23.04 -7.28
CA SER A 129 -46.09 -23.52 -8.60
C SER A 129 -45.17 -24.65 -9.03
N SER A 130 -45.70 -25.87 -8.97
CA SER A 130 -45.12 -27.08 -9.54
C SER A 130 -45.39 -27.09 -11.05
N GLY A 131 -44.33 -26.98 -11.85
CA GLY A 131 -44.35 -27.27 -13.28
C GLY A 131 -43.55 -28.53 -13.57
N THR A 132 -44.24 -29.60 -13.95
CA THR A 132 -43.68 -30.91 -14.32
C THR A 132 -43.74 -31.11 -15.83
N THR A 133 -42.77 -31.87 -16.35
CA THR A 133 -42.68 -32.52 -17.68
C THR A 133 -42.09 -31.63 -18.79
N THR A 134 -41.19 -32.07 -19.68
CA THR A 134 -40.99 -33.39 -20.28
C THR A 134 -39.53 -33.54 -20.73
N ALA A 135 -38.90 -34.68 -20.43
CA ALA A 135 -37.55 -35.01 -20.88
C ALA A 135 -37.58 -35.58 -22.31
N THR A 136 -36.88 -34.90 -23.22
CA THR A 136 -36.54 -35.41 -24.56
C THR A 136 -35.12 -35.95 -24.50
N ALA A 137 -34.95 -37.25 -24.74
CA ALA A 137 -33.68 -37.93 -24.72
C ALA A 137 -32.83 -37.59 -25.96
N THR A 138 -31.76 -36.82 -25.75
CA THR A 138 -30.69 -36.57 -26.71
C THR A 138 -29.62 -37.64 -26.57
N PRO A 139 -29.03 -38.18 -27.65
CA PRO A 139 -28.02 -39.24 -27.57
C PRO A 139 -26.80 -38.82 -26.75
N THR A 140 -26.50 -39.59 -25.70
CA THR A 140 -25.35 -39.41 -24.81
C THR A 140 -24.06 -39.74 -25.56
N VAL A 141 -23.44 -38.72 -26.14
CA VAL A 141 -21.99 -38.73 -26.36
C VAL A 141 -21.38 -38.73 -24.97
N VAL A 142 -20.67 -39.79 -24.60
CA VAL A 142 -19.90 -39.85 -23.35
C VAL A 142 -18.82 -38.77 -23.45
N PRO A 143 -18.88 -37.66 -22.70
CA PRO A 143 -17.76 -36.75 -22.64
C PRO A 143 -16.61 -37.51 -21.96
N SER A 144 -15.47 -37.57 -22.65
CA SER A 144 -14.17 -37.74 -22.01
C SER A 144 -14.12 -36.81 -20.79
N PRO A 145 -13.56 -37.21 -19.63
CA PRO A 145 -13.49 -36.31 -18.49
C PRO A 145 -12.81 -35.01 -18.94
N GLU A 146 -13.62 -33.95 -19.07
CA GLU A 146 -13.15 -32.60 -19.30
C GLU A 146 -12.26 -32.30 -18.10
N SER A 147 -10.96 -32.18 -18.33
CA SER A 147 -10.07 -31.61 -17.31
C SER A 147 -10.73 -30.34 -16.79
N PRO A 148 -10.77 -30.12 -15.47
CA PRO A 148 -11.32 -28.88 -14.91
C PRO A 148 -10.79 -27.70 -15.70
N ILE A 149 -11.67 -26.81 -16.15
CA ILE A 149 -11.30 -25.58 -16.84
C ILE A 149 -10.53 -24.73 -15.83
N GLU A 150 -9.22 -24.97 -15.72
CA GLU A 150 -8.36 -24.25 -14.79
C GLU A 150 -8.24 -22.82 -15.31
N PRO A 151 -8.52 -21.81 -14.47
CA PRO A 151 -8.45 -20.42 -14.88
C PRO A 151 -7.02 -20.11 -15.34
N LYS A 152 -6.86 -19.90 -16.64
CA LYS A 152 -5.54 -19.65 -17.23
C LYS A 152 -5.03 -18.29 -16.75
N LEU A 153 -3.87 -18.26 -16.11
CA LEU A 153 -3.18 -17.01 -15.74
C LEU A 153 -3.09 -16.06 -16.95
N PRO A 154 -3.29 -14.75 -16.75
CA PRO A 154 -3.07 -13.78 -17.81
C PRO A 154 -1.58 -13.65 -18.14
N SER A 155 -1.25 -13.10 -19.32
CA SER A 155 0.13 -12.69 -19.60
C SER A 155 0.46 -11.40 -18.84
N PRO A 156 1.69 -11.22 -18.32
CA PRO A 156 2.86 -12.11 -18.42
C PRO A 156 2.95 -13.16 -17.29
N LEU A 157 1.99 -13.22 -16.35
CA LEU A 157 2.01 -14.14 -15.19
C LEU A 157 2.22 -15.62 -15.55
N ARG A 158 1.82 -16.04 -16.76
CA ARG A 158 2.10 -17.39 -17.28
C ARG A 158 3.58 -17.77 -17.31
N LEU A 159 4.49 -16.81 -17.36
CA LEU A 159 5.94 -17.07 -17.31
C LEU A 159 6.37 -17.62 -15.93
N PHE A 160 5.61 -17.29 -14.88
CA PHE A 160 5.93 -17.60 -13.50
C PHE A 160 5.18 -18.84 -12.97
N ASP A 161 4.31 -19.45 -13.78
CA ASP A 161 3.72 -20.77 -13.51
C ASP A 161 4.74 -21.87 -13.85
N LEU A 162 5.62 -22.18 -12.90
CA LEU A 162 6.71 -23.14 -13.10
C LEU A 162 6.22 -24.58 -13.31
N ARG A 163 4.99 -24.89 -12.86
CA ARG A 163 4.43 -26.26 -12.90
C ARG A 163 3.42 -26.46 -14.03
N GLY A 164 3.03 -25.39 -14.72
CA GLY A 164 2.06 -25.42 -15.83
C GLY A 164 0.64 -25.75 -15.36
N ILE A 165 0.34 -25.45 -14.10
CA ILE A 165 -0.91 -25.79 -13.40
C ILE A 165 -1.84 -24.59 -13.28
N GLY A 166 -1.63 -23.53 -14.06
CA GLY A 166 -2.51 -22.37 -14.05
C GLY A 166 -2.60 -21.67 -12.69
N ARG A 167 -1.58 -21.78 -11.83
CA ARG A 167 -1.43 -21.02 -10.59
C ARG A 167 0.04 -20.88 -10.21
N ILE A 168 0.37 -19.83 -9.46
CA ILE A 168 1.70 -19.62 -8.89
C ILE A 168 1.62 -20.05 -7.43
N LEU A 169 2.43 -21.03 -7.02
CA LEU A 169 2.42 -21.55 -5.66
C LEU A 169 3.42 -20.79 -4.77
N TYR A 170 3.10 -20.66 -3.48
CA TYR A 170 4.00 -20.08 -2.49
C TYR A 170 5.34 -20.81 -2.39
N GLU A 171 5.37 -22.13 -2.64
CA GLU A 171 6.60 -22.92 -2.67
C GLU A 171 7.57 -22.50 -3.81
N ASP A 172 7.03 -21.95 -4.89
CA ASP A 172 7.79 -21.47 -6.05
C ASP A 172 8.20 -20.00 -5.92
N LEU A 173 7.73 -19.31 -4.87
CA LEU A 173 7.90 -17.87 -4.66
C LEU A 173 9.35 -17.40 -4.76
N PRO A 174 10.35 -18.06 -4.14
CA PRO A 174 11.75 -17.61 -4.24
C PRO A 174 12.25 -17.59 -5.68
N THR A 175 11.89 -18.58 -6.48
CA THR A 175 12.28 -18.68 -7.89
C THR A 175 11.53 -17.66 -8.75
N VAL A 176 10.23 -17.51 -8.52
CA VAL A 176 9.38 -16.54 -9.22
C VAL A 176 9.84 -15.11 -8.99
N VAL A 177 10.14 -14.75 -7.74
CA VAL A 177 10.67 -13.42 -7.39
C VAL A 177 12.03 -13.19 -8.04
N ALA A 178 12.93 -14.19 -8.03
CA ALA A 178 14.22 -14.06 -8.69
C ALA A 178 14.08 -13.83 -10.20
N MET A 179 13.21 -14.58 -10.87
CA MET A 179 12.92 -14.38 -12.29
C MET A 179 12.40 -12.96 -12.57
N TRP A 180 11.42 -12.48 -11.80
CA TRP A 180 10.88 -11.14 -12.01
C TRP A 180 11.93 -10.04 -11.77
N VAL A 181 12.78 -10.19 -10.75
CA VAL A 181 13.85 -9.21 -10.45
C VAL A 181 14.90 -9.16 -11.56
N GLU A 182 15.25 -10.30 -12.18
CA GLU A 182 16.19 -10.30 -13.31
C GLU A 182 15.60 -9.57 -14.52
N GLU A 183 14.32 -9.77 -14.83
CA GLU A 183 13.62 -9.02 -15.87
C GLU A 183 13.52 -7.53 -15.53
N TRP A 184 13.16 -7.20 -14.29
CA TRP A 184 13.07 -5.80 -13.84
C TRP A 184 14.40 -5.04 -13.94
N ARG A 185 15.51 -5.72 -13.63
CA ARG A 185 16.86 -5.15 -13.77
C ARG A 185 17.28 -5.03 -15.24
N ASN A 186 16.68 -5.82 -16.12
CA ASN A 186 16.95 -5.82 -17.54
C ASN A 186 15.95 -4.93 -18.29
N MET A 187 16.29 -3.64 -18.45
CA MET A 187 15.43 -2.62 -19.10
C MET A 187 15.09 -2.88 -20.59
N GLN A 188 15.47 -4.04 -21.13
CA GLN A 188 15.27 -4.41 -22.53
C GLN A 188 13.97 -5.20 -22.76
N GLU A 189 13.43 -5.89 -21.74
CA GLU A 189 12.22 -6.73 -21.86
C GLU A 189 11.13 -6.31 -20.86
N ILE A 190 10.60 -5.10 -21.08
CA ILE A 190 9.56 -4.49 -20.24
C ILE A 190 8.31 -5.38 -20.15
N GLU A 191 7.96 -6.14 -21.21
CA GLU A 191 6.72 -6.92 -21.26
C GLU A 191 6.65 -8.09 -20.26
N ASN A 192 7.79 -8.61 -19.79
CA ASN A 192 7.81 -9.75 -18.87
C ASN A 192 7.62 -9.32 -17.41
N CYS A 193 8.06 -8.11 -17.07
CA CYS A 193 7.94 -7.55 -15.73
C CYS A 193 6.74 -6.60 -15.57
N ASP A 194 6.17 -6.07 -16.67
CA ASP A 194 5.02 -5.16 -16.70
C ASP A 194 3.70 -5.94 -16.64
N MET A 195 3.10 -6.02 -15.45
CA MET A 195 1.94 -6.86 -15.16
C MET A 195 0.62 -6.15 -15.42
N ASN A 196 0.60 -4.82 -15.33
CA ASN A 196 -0.58 -3.99 -15.62
C ASN A 196 -0.55 -3.35 -17.01
N ASN A 197 0.48 -3.64 -17.81
CA ASN A 197 0.73 -3.14 -19.15
C ASN A 197 0.80 -1.60 -19.22
N ASP A 198 1.34 -0.95 -18.19
CA ASP A 198 1.53 0.51 -18.14
C ASP A 198 2.87 0.98 -18.73
N LYS A 199 3.63 0.06 -19.34
CA LYS A 199 4.95 0.26 -19.95
C LYS A 199 6.04 0.62 -18.97
N ARG A 200 5.84 0.31 -17.69
CA ARG A 200 6.87 0.39 -16.66
C ARG A 200 6.94 -0.95 -15.93
N CYS A 201 8.11 -1.21 -15.38
CA CYS A 201 8.28 -2.26 -14.40
C CYS A 201 8.61 -1.60 -13.08
N ASP A 202 7.66 -1.60 -12.17
CA ASP A 202 7.80 -1.02 -10.84
C ASP A 202 7.18 -1.92 -9.75
N LEU A 203 7.14 -1.41 -8.52
CA LEU A 203 6.64 -2.16 -7.37
C LEU A 203 5.15 -2.53 -7.48
N LYS A 204 4.38 -1.83 -8.32
CA LYS A 204 2.98 -2.18 -8.61
C LYS A 204 2.89 -3.46 -9.43
N ASP A 205 3.82 -3.68 -10.35
CA ASP A 205 3.85 -4.93 -11.09
C ASP A 205 4.23 -6.10 -10.19
N PHE A 206 5.20 -5.87 -9.30
CA PHE A 206 5.54 -6.85 -8.28
C PHE A 206 4.37 -7.17 -7.36
N SER A 207 3.57 -6.17 -6.94
CA SER A 207 2.40 -6.42 -6.09
C SER A 207 1.31 -7.21 -6.82
N ILE A 208 1.14 -7.01 -8.13
CA ILE A 208 0.26 -7.84 -8.96
C ILE A 208 0.77 -9.27 -9.02
N LEU A 209 2.07 -9.48 -9.24
CA LEU A 209 2.65 -10.83 -9.20
C LEU A 209 2.37 -11.53 -7.86
N MET A 210 2.57 -10.82 -6.75
CA MET A 210 2.31 -11.36 -5.40
C MET A 210 0.84 -11.64 -5.13
N PHE A 211 -0.09 -10.90 -5.74
CA PHE A 211 -1.53 -11.13 -5.60
C PHE A 211 -1.96 -12.51 -6.15
N TYR A 212 -1.28 -13.02 -7.18
CA TYR A 212 -1.59 -14.33 -7.79
C TYR A 212 -0.85 -15.51 -7.16
N VAL A 213 -0.11 -15.29 -6.07
CA VAL A 213 0.56 -16.37 -5.33
C VAL A 213 -0.44 -17.02 -4.38
N GLU A 214 -0.74 -18.30 -4.62
CA GLU A 214 -1.59 -19.12 -3.76
C GLU A 214 -0.78 -19.75 -2.62
N ARG A 215 -1.36 -19.75 -1.41
CA ARG A 215 -0.78 -20.34 -0.20
C ARG A 215 -1.26 -21.77 0.03
#